data_AF-A0A857J4E8-F1
#
_entry.id   AF-A0A857J4E8-F1
#
_cell.length_a   1.000
_cell.length_b   1.000
_cell.length_c   1.000
_cell.angle_alpha   90.00
_cell.angle_beta   90.00
_cell.angle_gamma   90.00
#
_symmetry.space_group_name_H-M   'P 1'
#
loop_
_entity.id
_entity.type
_entity.pdbx_description
1 polymer ?
#
loop_
_entity_poly.entity_id
_entity_poly.type
_entity_poly.pdbx_seq_one_letter_code
_entity_poly.pdbx_strand_id
1 'polypeptide(L)'
;MHFPAGFITFLQQANAALMGVPWALPDRPSRRSIPVMPADFPAGLAGLQEAGTFQPPTASLSLPGYPDSDRTAMWSQLDPVIRHSPTLRHQLERMRQGGWAVRWSSDEPSLCNVTERVVVLSPDEPLGMIVGKLAHEARHTFQPPITSRQFPDEWTFAKRVRIDEAHAVFNHLWVRDEIRRATGHDIGIGMGHPDYYQLAWELVLLHGDKSRLLHHIDRLYRWETPSANPDDCYWGDARNEWRKDAGLAPVRPRSRVVEAGRQRALRLLEREALEMGLWQGGQAWRAWQTAWQI
;
A
#
# COMPACT_ATOMS: atom_id res chain seq x y z
N MET A 1 -8.64 34.74 9.65
CA MET A 1 -9.14 34.31 8.33
C MET A 1 -10.50 33.66 8.52
N HIS A 2 -11.57 34.29 8.04
CA HIS A 2 -12.92 33.70 8.05
C HIS A 2 -13.20 33.11 6.67
N PHE A 3 -13.45 31.81 6.61
CA PHE A 3 -13.95 31.17 5.39
C PHE A 3 -15.49 31.19 5.42
N PRO A 4 -16.15 31.51 4.30
CA PRO A 4 -17.61 31.57 4.25
C PRO A 4 -18.23 30.17 4.40
N ALA A 5 -19.39 30.11 5.06
CA ALA A 5 -20.11 28.91 5.47
C ALA A 5 -20.58 27.96 4.33
N GLY A 6 -20.23 28.25 3.07
CA GLY A 6 -20.51 27.39 1.91
C GLY A 6 -19.37 26.45 1.49
N PHE A 7 -18.15 26.64 1.99
CA PHE A 7 -16.97 25.83 1.59
C PHE A 7 -16.96 24.43 2.24
N ILE A 8 -17.57 24.29 3.41
CA ILE A 8 -17.63 23.02 4.16
C ILE A 8 -18.59 22.02 3.48
N THR A 9 -19.68 22.49 2.88
CA THR A 9 -20.68 21.63 2.24
C THR A 9 -20.19 21.02 0.92
N PHE A 10 -19.34 21.75 0.17
CA PHE A 10 -18.74 21.25 -1.07
C PHE A 10 -17.72 20.12 -0.81
N LEU A 11 -16.94 20.24 0.27
CA LEU A 11 -16.00 19.18 0.69
C LEU A 11 -16.71 17.94 1.25
N GLN A 12 -17.88 18.09 1.88
CA GLN A 12 -18.68 16.97 2.37
C GLN A 12 -19.35 16.17 1.23
N GLN A 13 -19.82 16.85 0.17
CA GLN A 13 -20.42 16.17 -0.99
C GLN A 13 -19.36 15.49 -1.89
N ALA A 14 -18.17 16.08 -2.03
CA ALA A 14 -17.05 15.43 -2.71
C ALA A 14 -16.56 14.16 -1.97
N ASN A 15 -16.56 14.17 -0.63
CA ASN A 15 -16.18 13.00 0.18
C ASN A 15 -17.17 11.82 0.09
N ALA A 16 -18.47 12.10 -0.04
CA ALA A 16 -19.47 11.05 -0.24
C ALA A 16 -19.32 10.33 -1.59
N ALA A 17 -18.86 11.04 -2.63
CA ALA A 17 -18.54 10.46 -3.93
C ALA A 17 -17.16 9.75 -3.96
N LEU A 18 -16.18 10.22 -3.16
CA LEU A 18 -14.85 9.59 -3.02
C LEU A 18 -14.87 8.19 -2.39
N MET A 19 -15.87 7.91 -1.55
CA MET A 19 -16.10 6.61 -0.90
C MET A 19 -17.07 5.70 -1.68
N GLY A 20 -17.57 6.16 -2.85
CA GLY A 20 -18.74 5.61 -3.53
C GLY A 20 -18.49 4.47 -4.52
N VAL A 21 -17.26 3.98 -4.71
CA VAL A 21 -17.08 2.64 -5.27
C VAL A 21 -17.26 1.69 -4.09
N PRO A 22 -18.38 0.93 -3.99
CA PRO A 22 -18.46 -0.11 -2.99
C PRO A 22 -17.27 -1.05 -3.25
N TRP A 23 -16.34 -1.09 -2.30
CA TRP A 23 -15.31 -2.12 -2.22
C TRP A 23 -15.99 -3.43 -1.85
N ALA A 24 -16.93 -3.87 -2.68
CA ALA A 24 -17.45 -5.22 -2.61
C ALA A 24 -16.25 -6.13 -2.86
N LEU A 25 -15.99 -7.02 -1.92
CA LEU A 25 -15.09 -8.13 -2.19
C LEU A 25 -15.59 -8.80 -3.46
N PRO A 26 -14.74 -9.04 -4.48
CA PRO A 26 -15.19 -9.73 -5.67
C PRO A 26 -15.81 -11.04 -5.20
N ASP A 27 -17.00 -11.36 -5.71
CA ASP A 27 -17.61 -12.66 -5.47
C ASP A 27 -16.54 -13.71 -5.71
N ARG A 28 -16.30 -14.55 -4.70
CA ARG A 28 -15.35 -15.64 -4.82
C ARG A 28 -15.80 -16.45 -6.03
N PRO A 29 -15.03 -16.52 -7.13
CA PRO A 29 -15.42 -17.40 -8.22
C PRO A 29 -15.55 -18.79 -7.62
N SER A 30 -16.71 -19.44 -7.83
CA SER A 30 -16.84 -20.87 -7.57
C SER A 30 -15.62 -21.57 -8.18
N ARG A 31 -15.12 -22.66 -7.60
CA ARG A 31 -13.98 -23.49 -8.08
C ARG A 31 -14.21 -24.10 -9.50
N ARG A 32 -14.81 -23.37 -10.44
CA ARG A 32 -14.84 -23.70 -11.85
C ARG A 32 -13.46 -23.37 -12.41
N SER A 33 -12.86 -24.40 -12.99
CA SER A 33 -11.66 -24.41 -13.82
C SER A 33 -11.29 -23.05 -14.38
N ILE A 34 -10.11 -22.57 -13.98
CA ILE A 34 -9.42 -21.44 -14.61
C ILE A 34 -9.40 -21.72 -16.11
N PRO A 35 -9.97 -20.85 -16.97
CA PRO A 35 -9.81 -20.98 -18.40
C PRO A 35 -8.32 -21.01 -18.72
N VAL A 36 -7.86 -22.05 -19.41
CA VAL A 36 -6.51 -22.07 -19.97
C VAL A 36 -6.43 -20.91 -20.96
N MET A 37 -5.69 -19.86 -20.60
CA MET A 37 -5.52 -18.68 -21.43
C MET A 37 -4.78 -19.05 -22.73
N PRO A 38 -5.07 -18.36 -23.85
CA PRO A 38 -4.36 -18.59 -25.11
C PRO A 38 -2.87 -18.29 -24.99
N ALA A 39 -2.06 -19.05 -25.74
CA ALA A 39 -0.59 -19.09 -25.69
C ALA A 39 0.13 -17.82 -26.17
N ASP A 40 -0.60 -16.76 -26.51
CA ASP A 40 -0.05 -15.50 -27.03
C ASP A 40 0.25 -14.49 -25.90
N PHE A 41 0.64 -15.01 -24.73
CA PHE A 41 1.20 -14.19 -23.65
C PHE A 41 2.62 -13.79 -24.05
N PRO A 42 2.97 -12.50 -24.12
CA PRO A 42 4.34 -12.10 -24.43
C PRO A 42 5.27 -12.70 -23.37
N ALA A 43 6.32 -13.40 -23.82
CA ALA A 43 7.37 -13.98 -22.97
C ALA A 43 8.10 -12.96 -22.06
N GLY A 44 7.74 -11.68 -22.13
CA GLY A 44 8.30 -10.60 -21.33
C GLY A 44 7.91 -10.59 -19.84
N LEU A 45 6.91 -11.36 -19.39
CA LEU A 45 6.54 -11.39 -17.97
C LEU A 45 7.27 -12.48 -17.17
N ALA A 46 7.69 -13.58 -17.79
CA ALA A 46 8.64 -14.52 -17.18
C ALA A 46 10.00 -13.85 -16.91
N GLY A 47 10.33 -12.80 -17.66
CA GLY A 47 11.48 -11.93 -17.42
C GLY A 47 11.29 -10.85 -16.35
N LEU A 48 10.12 -10.68 -15.72
CA LEU A 48 9.95 -9.62 -14.70
C LEU A 48 10.67 -9.91 -13.38
N GLN A 49 10.98 -11.17 -13.07
CA GLN A 49 11.84 -11.53 -11.94
C GLN A 49 13.34 -11.40 -12.28
N GLU A 50 13.71 -11.39 -13.56
CA GLU A 50 15.09 -11.25 -14.04
C GLU A 50 15.34 -9.91 -14.80
N ALA A 51 14.41 -8.96 -14.72
CA ALA A 51 14.44 -7.75 -15.54
C ALA A 51 15.61 -6.86 -15.12
N GLY A 52 16.62 -6.83 -15.98
CA GLY A 52 17.76 -5.94 -15.91
C GLY A 52 17.38 -4.47 -15.81
N THR A 53 18.37 -3.70 -15.36
CA THR A 53 18.40 -2.25 -15.25
C THR A 53 17.58 -1.52 -16.33
N PHE A 54 16.75 -0.58 -15.89
CA PHE A 54 15.96 0.35 -16.71
C PHE A 54 16.70 0.80 -17.99
N GLN A 55 16.13 0.48 -19.16
CA GLN A 55 16.53 1.10 -20.42
C GLN A 55 15.54 2.21 -20.77
N PRO A 56 15.98 3.48 -20.90
CA PRO A 56 15.08 4.59 -21.25
C PRO A 56 14.59 4.43 -22.70
N PRO A 57 13.26 4.43 -22.95
CA PRO A 57 12.74 4.49 -24.30
C PRO A 57 12.99 5.88 -24.92
N THR A 58 13.25 5.91 -26.23
CA THR A 58 13.63 7.12 -26.98
C THR A 58 12.46 8.01 -27.40
N ALA A 59 11.21 7.68 -27.05
CA ALA A 59 10.03 8.51 -27.35
C ALA A 59 9.06 8.61 -26.16
N SER A 60 8.77 9.85 -25.78
CA SER A 60 7.78 10.23 -24.76
C SER A 60 6.36 10.06 -25.34
N LEU A 61 5.74 8.89 -25.12
CA LEU A 61 4.32 8.71 -25.38
C LEU A 61 3.56 8.89 -24.06
N SER A 62 2.74 9.94 -23.97
CA SER A 62 1.70 10.00 -22.95
C SER A 62 0.67 8.94 -23.27
N LEU A 63 0.48 7.97 -22.37
CA LEU A 63 -0.59 6.98 -22.50
C LEU A 63 -1.89 7.59 -21.96
N PRO A 64 -2.99 7.61 -22.74
CA PRO A 64 -4.29 8.03 -22.22
C PRO A 64 -4.68 7.21 -21.00
N GLY A 65 -5.17 7.86 -19.95
CA GLY A 65 -5.61 7.19 -18.72
C GLY A 65 -4.65 7.27 -17.53
N TYR A 66 -3.47 7.86 -17.72
CA TYR A 66 -2.44 7.97 -16.68
C TYR A 66 -2.18 9.43 -16.27
N PRO A 67 -1.83 9.71 -15.01
CA PRO A 67 -1.42 11.04 -14.58
C PRO A 67 -0.12 11.46 -15.29
N ASP A 68 0.11 12.78 -15.38
CA ASP A 68 1.33 13.32 -15.97
C ASP A 68 2.56 12.77 -15.23
N SER A 69 3.65 12.52 -15.95
CA SER A 69 4.90 12.07 -15.35
C SER A 69 6.10 12.73 -16.00
N ASP A 70 7.11 13.05 -15.19
CA ASP A 70 8.43 13.52 -15.64
C ASP A 70 9.25 12.42 -16.35
N ARG A 71 8.79 11.15 -16.28
CA ARG A 71 9.25 10.04 -17.12
C ARG A 71 8.09 9.38 -17.86
N THR A 72 7.54 10.06 -18.85
CA THR A 72 6.39 9.58 -19.66
C THR A 72 6.59 8.17 -20.24
N ALA A 73 7.80 7.86 -20.69
CA ALA A 73 8.18 6.56 -21.23
C ALA A 73 8.13 5.41 -20.19
N MET A 74 7.88 5.72 -18.92
CA MET A 74 7.66 4.73 -17.88
C MET A 74 6.25 4.12 -17.95
N TRP A 75 5.25 4.89 -18.39
CA TRP A 75 3.89 4.36 -18.49
C TRP A 75 3.81 3.18 -19.46
N SER A 76 4.59 3.18 -20.55
CA SER A 76 4.66 2.03 -21.45
C SER A 76 5.31 0.79 -20.82
N GLN A 77 6.13 0.95 -19.79
CA GLN A 77 6.72 -0.16 -19.03
C GLN A 77 5.75 -0.69 -17.98
N LEU A 78 5.03 0.20 -17.28
CA LEU A 78 4.12 -0.18 -16.20
C LEU A 78 2.74 -0.66 -16.71
N ASP A 79 2.23 -0.10 -17.81
CA ASP A 79 0.91 -0.42 -18.38
C ASP A 79 0.69 -1.93 -18.60
N PRO A 80 1.65 -2.70 -19.14
CA PRO A 80 1.53 -4.16 -19.28
C PRO A 80 1.14 -4.89 -17.99
N VAL A 81 1.53 -4.36 -16.82
CA VAL A 81 1.15 -4.91 -15.51
C VAL A 81 -0.10 -4.22 -14.97
N ILE A 82 -0.14 -2.89 -14.97
CA ILE A 82 -1.25 -2.08 -14.43
C ILE A 82 -2.58 -2.43 -15.10
N ARG A 83 -2.57 -2.74 -16.41
CA ARG A 83 -3.80 -3.05 -17.17
C ARG A 83 -4.61 -4.21 -16.59
N HIS A 84 -3.96 -5.08 -15.79
CA HIS A 84 -4.56 -6.23 -15.13
C HIS A 84 -5.18 -5.91 -13.75
N SER A 85 -5.06 -4.68 -13.26
CA SER A 85 -5.74 -4.18 -12.06
C SER A 85 -6.77 -3.09 -12.43
N PRO A 86 -8.07 -3.43 -12.53
CA PRO A 86 -9.12 -2.44 -12.70
C PRO A 86 -9.11 -1.36 -11.62
N THR A 87 -8.77 -1.74 -10.38
CA THR A 87 -8.69 -0.81 -9.26
C THR A 87 -7.62 0.26 -9.50
N LEU A 88 -6.38 -0.15 -9.80
CA LEU A 88 -5.28 0.79 -10.01
C LEU A 88 -5.51 1.67 -11.24
N ARG A 89 -6.01 1.11 -12.34
CA ARG A 89 -6.37 1.90 -13.54
C ARG A 89 -7.39 3.00 -13.22
N HIS A 90 -8.45 2.65 -12.49
CA HIS A 90 -9.47 3.62 -12.10
C HIS A 90 -8.88 4.71 -11.20
N GLN A 91 -7.99 4.34 -10.27
CA GLN A 91 -7.31 5.30 -9.41
C GLN A 91 -6.41 6.25 -10.20
N LEU A 92 -5.60 5.75 -11.12
CA LEU A 92 -4.70 6.56 -11.95
C LEU A 92 -5.45 7.53 -12.86
N GLU A 93 -6.58 7.09 -13.43
CA GLU A 93 -7.44 7.97 -14.21
C GLU A 93 -8.04 9.09 -13.34
N ARG A 94 -8.46 8.78 -12.10
CA ARG A 94 -8.96 9.79 -11.16
C ARG A 94 -7.86 10.73 -10.66
N MET A 95 -6.65 10.23 -10.45
CA MET A 95 -5.47 11.05 -10.15
C MET A 95 -5.24 12.06 -11.27
N ARG A 96 -5.22 11.59 -12.53
CA ARG A 96 -5.10 12.43 -13.72
C ARG A 96 -6.19 13.51 -13.77
N GLN A 97 -7.46 13.13 -13.59
CA GLN A 97 -8.58 14.08 -13.55
C GLN A 97 -8.49 15.07 -12.39
N GLY A 98 -7.88 14.68 -11.27
CA GLY A 98 -7.63 15.51 -10.10
C GLY A 98 -6.41 16.43 -10.23
N GLY A 99 -5.69 16.39 -11.36
CA GLY A 99 -4.46 17.16 -11.57
C GLY A 99 -3.29 16.66 -10.73
N TRP A 100 -3.25 15.36 -10.42
CA TRP A 100 -2.09 14.72 -9.81
C TRP A 100 -1.07 14.33 -10.87
N ALA A 101 0.21 14.34 -10.49
CA ALA A 101 1.32 13.88 -11.30
C ALA A 101 2.13 12.77 -10.57
N VAL A 102 2.96 12.05 -11.33
CA VAL A 102 3.92 11.06 -10.82
C VAL A 102 5.34 11.50 -11.16
N ARG A 103 6.15 11.70 -10.13
CA ARG A 103 7.56 12.11 -10.22
C ARG A 103 8.48 10.95 -9.86
N TRP A 104 9.61 10.81 -10.55
CA TRP A 104 10.60 9.78 -10.25
C TRP A 104 11.83 10.37 -9.56
N SER A 105 12.18 9.88 -8.37
CA SER A 105 13.33 10.37 -7.61
C SER A 105 14.14 9.22 -7.04
N SER A 106 15.46 9.22 -7.29
CA SER A 106 16.42 8.34 -6.59
C SER A 106 16.74 8.81 -5.18
N ASP A 107 16.51 10.10 -4.92
CA ASP A 107 16.99 10.78 -3.71
C ASP A 107 15.91 10.87 -2.63
N GLU A 108 14.66 10.55 -2.98
CA GLU A 108 13.52 10.56 -2.08
C GLU A 108 12.89 9.17 -2.01
N PRO A 109 12.39 8.74 -0.83
CA PRO A 109 11.54 7.55 -0.77
C PRO A 109 10.26 7.78 -1.56
N SER A 110 9.60 6.69 -1.97
CA SER A 110 8.26 6.79 -2.52
C SER A 110 7.32 7.41 -1.48
N LEU A 111 6.52 8.39 -1.90
CA LEU A 111 5.61 9.13 -1.04
C LEU A 111 4.49 9.81 -1.83
N CYS A 112 3.44 10.22 -1.13
CA CYS A 112 2.36 11.04 -1.66
C CYS A 112 2.42 12.46 -1.08
N ASN A 113 2.79 13.44 -1.90
CA ASN A 113 2.77 14.85 -1.53
C ASN A 113 1.41 15.48 -1.91
N VAL A 114 0.52 15.57 -0.93
CA VAL A 114 -0.83 16.12 -1.13
C VAL A 114 -0.82 17.61 -1.47
N THR A 115 0.18 18.35 -0.98
CA THR A 115 0.29 19.81 -1.22
C THR A 115 0.65 20.09 -2.67
N GLU A 116 1.64 19.37 -3.21
CA GLU A 116 2.10 19.51 -4.59
C GLU A 116 1.24 18.70 -5.58
N ARG A 117 0.36 17.83 -5.08
CA ARG A 117 -0.37 16.83 -5.86
C ARG A 117 0.54 15.95 -6.69
N VAL A 118 1.62 15.47 -6.06
CA VAL A 118 2.61 14.61 -6.70
C VAL A 118 2.75 13.32 -5.92
N VAL A 119 2.72 12.19 -6.62
CA VAL A 119 3.22 10.91 -6.12
C VAL A 119 4.68 10.76 -6.55
N VAL A 120 5.58 10.57 -5.61
CA VAL A 120 7.00 10.32 -5.87
C VAL A 120 7.24 8.82 -5.84
N LEU A 121 7.98 8.29 -6.81
CA LEU A 121 8.40 6.89 -6.86
C LEU A 121 9.91 6.78 -7.02
N SER A 122 10.51 5.82 -6.30
CA SER A 122 11.90 5.43 -6.53
C SER A 122 12.01 4.48 -7.74
N PRO A 123 12.91 4.74 -8.70
CA PRO A 123 13.03 3.94 -9.92
C PRO A 123 13.86 2.66 -9.77
N ASP A 124 14.61 2.49 -8.67
CA ASP A 124 15.65 1.47 -8.53
C ASP A 124 15.13 0.12 -7.99
N GLU A 125 13.88 -0.22 -8.33
CA GLU A 125 13.21 -1.42 -7.83
C GLU A 125 12.66 -2.30 -8.96
N PRO A 126 12.45 -3.60 -8.69
CA PRO A 126 11.74 -4.46 -9.62
C PRO A 126 10.38 -3.87 -10.00
N LEU A 127 9.98 -4.03 -11.26
CA LEU A 127 8.75 -3.43 -11.79
C LEU A 127 7.51 -3.78 -10.97
N GLY A 128 7.41 -5.01 -10.46
CA GLY A 128 6.34 -5.42 -9.57
C GLY A 128 6.28 -4.58 -8.28
N MET A 129 7.44 -4.29 -7.67
CA MET A 129 7.53 -3.46 -6.46
C MET A 129 7.16 -2.01 -6.76
N ILE A 130 7.58 -1.48 -7.91
CA ILE A 130 7.18 -0.15 -8.37
C ILE A 130 5.65 -0.05 -8.51
N VAL A 131 5.00 -1.04 -9.14
CA VAL A 131 3.53 -1.09 -9.26
C VAL A 131 2.87 -1.20 -7.87
N GLY A 132 3.45 -2.00 -6.98
CA GLY A 132 2.98 -2.14 -5.59
C GLY A 132 3.02 -0.81 -4.83
N LYS A 133 4.14 -0.08 -4.91
CA LYS A 133 4.27 1.26 -4.32
C LYS A 133 3.37 2.28 -4.99
N LEU A 134 3.25 2.27 -6.31
CA LEU A 134 2.29 3.14 -6.99
C LEU A 134 0.86 2.89 -6.50
N ALA A 135 0.46 1.63 -6.30
CA ALA A 135 -0.82 1.29 -5.71
C ALA A 135 -0.94 1.81 -4.27
N HIS A 136 0.10 1.68 -3.45
CA HIS A 136 0.14 2.23 -2.11
C HIS A 136 -0.06 3.76 -2.14
N GLU A 137 0.77 4.50 -2.87
CA GLU A 137 0.74 5.96 -2.93
C GLU A 137 -0.52 6.52 -3.59
N ALA A 138 -1.04 5.83 -4.62
CA ALA A 138 -2.30 6.20 -5.24
C ALA A 138 -3.46 6.17 -4.24
N ARG A 139 -3.41 5.34 -3.18
CA ARG A 139 -4.46 5.36 -2.16
C ARG A 139 -4.46 6.67 -1.37
N HIS A 140 -3.28 7.22 -1.08
CA HIS A 140 -3.16 8.47 -0.32
C HIS A 140 -3.77 9.67 -1.05
N THR A 141 -3.83 9.65 -2.39
CA THR A 141 -4.43 10.75 -3.17
C THR A 141 -5.94 10.91 -2.96
N PHE A 142 -6.60 9.89 -2.39
CA PHE A 142 -8.04 9.89 -2.10
C PHE A 142 -8.35 10.12 -0.62
N GLN A 143 -7.32 10.29 0.22
CA GLN A 143 -7.49 10.59 1.63
C GLN A 143 -7.55 12.10 1.84
N PRO A 144 -8.36 12.59 2.78
CA PRO A 144 -8.36 14.01 3.10
C PRO A 144 -7.01 14.37 3.74
N PRO A 145 -6.42 15.52 3.37
CA PRO A 145 -5.17 15.96 3.97
C PRO A 145 -5.33 16.10 5.48
N ILE A 146 -4.39 15.50 6.22
CA ILE A 146 -4.33 15.60 7.67
C ILE A 146 -3.12 16.44 8.09
N THR A 147 -3.28 17.18 9.18
CA THR A 147 -2.17 17.88 9.85
C THR A 147 -2.29 17.63 11.34
N SER A 148 -1.16 17.57 12.05
CA SER A 148 -1.11 17.32 13.50
C SER A 148 -2.06 18.24 14.30
N ARG A 149 -2.16 19.51 13.89
CA ARG A 149 -2.97 20.57 14.54
C ARG A 149 -4.47 20.30 14.53
N GLN A 150 -4.94 19.38 13.68
CA GLN A 150 -6.35 18.97 13.65
C GLN A 150 -6.70 17.99 14.78
N PHE A 151 -5.71 17.49 15.53
CA PHE A 151 -5.89 16.44 16.53
C PHE A 151 -5.55 16.93 17.93
N PRO A 152 -6.34 16.55 18.94
CA PRO A 152 -6.17 17.03 20.31
C PRO A 152 -4.90 16.52 20.99
N ASP A 153 -4.36 15.39 20.52
CA ASP A 153 -3.20 14.74 21.11
C ASP A 153 -2.44 13.87 20.09
N GLU A 154 -1.18 13.57 20.42
CA GLU A 154 -0.27 12.74 19.63
C GLU A 154 -0.81 11.31 19.39
N TRP A 155 -1.66 10.77 20.28
CA TRP A 155 -2.20 9.41 20.14
C TRP A 155 -3.28 9.35 19.07
N THR A 156 -4.16 10.34 19.05
CA THR A 156 -5.24 10.46 18.07
C THR A 156 -4.67 10.74 16.70
N PHE A 157 -3.65 11.61 16.60
CA PHE A 157 -2.93 11.83 15.34
C PHE A 157 -2.23 10.56 14.84
N ALA A 158 -1.40 9.93 15.68
CA ALA A 158 -0.68 8.71 15.30
C ALA A 158 -1.63 7.55 14.97
N LYS A 159 -2.80 7.47 15.62
CA LYS A 159 -3.84 6.49 15.24
C LYS A 159 -4.40 6.81 13.86
N ARG A 160 -4.64 8.08 13.52
CA ARG A 160 -5.17 8.46 12.22
C ARG A 160 -4.18 8.16 11.09
N VAL A 161 -2.92 8.58 11.24
CA VAL A 161 -1.85 8.28 10.26
C VAL A 161 -1.81 6.78 9.97
N ARG A 162 -1.76 5.93 11.01
CA ARG A 162 -1.73 4.48 10.82
C ARG A 162 -2.96 3.87 10.16
N ILE A 163 -4.15 4.46 10.37
CA ILE A 163 -5.36 4.04 9.65
C ILE A 163 -5.20 4.35 8.16
N ASP A 164 -4.71 5.54 7.82
CA ASP A 164 -4.50 5.96 6.44
C ASP A 164 -3.46 5.07 5.73
N GLU A 165 -2.36 4.74 6.42
CA GLU A 165 -1.36 3.75 5.98
C GLU A 165 -1.95 2.35 5.81
N ALA A 166 -2.77 1.88 6.77
CA ALA A 166 -3.40 0.57 6.68
C ALA A 166 -4.31 0.44 5.46
N HIS A 167 -4.98 1.54 5.08
CA HIS A 167 -5.73 1.60 3.83
C HIS A 167 -4.85 1.57 2.58
N ALA A 168 -3.67 2.19 2.61
CA ALA A 168 -2.72 2.17 1.50
C ALA A 168 -2.11 0.77 1.29
N VAL A 169 -1.70 0.11 2.38
CA VAL A 169 -1.27 -1.29 2.37
C VAL A 169 -2.40 -2.21 1.87
N PHE A 170 -3.64 -2.02 2.33
CA PHE A 170 -4.79 -2.76 1.81
C PHE A 170 -4.92 -2.59 0.29
N ASN A 171 -4.76 -1.37 -0.23
CA ASN A 171 -4.88 -1.08 -1.65
C ASN A 171 -3.79 -1.79 -2.47
N HIS A 172 -2.55 -1.81 -1.97
CA HIS A 172 -1.47 -2.59 -2.60
C HIS A 172 -1.81 -4.09 -2.62
N LEU A 173 -2.19 -4.68 -1.49
CA LEU A 173 -2.52 -6.11 -1.43
C LEU A 173 -3.69 -6.47 -2.36
N TRP A 174 -4.67 -5.57 -2.49
CA TRP A 174 -5.77 -5.70 -3.42
C TRP A 174 -5.32 -5.70 -4.88
N VAL A 175 -4.56 -4.68 -5.29
CA VAL A 175 -4.04 -4.55 -6.65
C VAL A 175 -3.16 -5.74 -7.01
N ARG A 176 -2.34 -6.21 -6.06
CA ARG A 176 -1.54 -7.42 -6.19
C ARG A 176 -2.41 -8.65 -6.46
N ASP A 177 -3.51 -8.84 -5.72
CA ASP A 177 -4.41 -9.97 -5.92
C ASP A 177 -5.13 -9.91 -7.28
N GLU A 178 -5.57 -8.73 -7.73
CA GLU A 178 -6.14 -8.54 -9.07
C GLU A 178 -5.16 -8.98 -10.17
N ILE A 179 -3.91 -8.48 -10.11
CA ILE A 179 -2.87 -8.82 -11.09
C ILE A 179 -2.53 -10.32 -11.03
N ARG A 180 -2.39 -10.88 -9.81
CA ARG A 180 -2.08 -12.30 -9.62
C ARG A 180 -3.18 -13.20 -10.17
N ARG A 181 -4.45 -12.86 -9.96
CA ARG A 181 -5.58 -13.62 -10.53
C ARG A 181 -5.66 -13.52 -12.04
N ALA A 182 -5.34 -12.37 -12.61
CA ALA A 182 -5.43 -12.14 -14.05
C ALA A 182 -4.25 -12.76 -14.84
N THR A 183 -3.07 -12.85 -14.24
CA THR A 183 -1.83 -13.20 -14.97
C THR A 183 -1.12 -14.44 -14.41
N GLY A 184 -1.43 -14.84 -13.19
CA GLY A 184 -0.64 -15.83 -12.44
C GLY A 184 0.67 -15.28 -11.84
N HIS A 185 1.06 -14.05 -12.20
CA HIS A 185 2.30 -13.43 -11.72
C HIS A 185 2.06 -12.57 -10.47
N ASP A 186 3.02 -12.63 -9.54
CA ASP A 186 2.99 -11.88 -8.30
C ASP A 186 3.86 -10.62 -8.41
N ILE A 187 3.27 -9.45 -8.13
CA ILE A 187 4.01 -8.18 -8.06
C ILE A 187 4.74 -7.96 -6.72
N GLY A 188 4.55 -8.89 -5.77
CA GLY A 188 5.23 -8.92 -4.48
C GLY A 188 4.69 -7.96 -3.43
N ILE A 189 5.24 -8.06 -2.23
CA ILE A 189 4.87 -7.29 -1.05
C ILE A 189 6.11 -6.54 -0.53
N GLY A 190 6.22 -5.24 -0.80
CA GLY A 190 7.36 -4.39 -0.43
C GLY A 190 7.35 -3.88 1.01
N MET A 191 6.75 -4.61 1.96
CA MET A 191 6.72 -4.24 3.39
C MET A 191 7.72 -5.07 4.19
N GLY A 192 8.03 -4.65 5.43
CA GLY A 192 9.06 -5.27 6.26
C GLY A 192 8.81 -6.74 6.64
N HIS A 193 7.55 -7.16 6.73
CA HIS A 193 7.17 -8.55 7.02
C HIS A 193 6.18 -9.09 5.98
N PRO A 194 6.63 -9.37 4.75
CA PRO A 194 5.73 -9.71 3.64
C PRO A 194 4.84 -10.92 3.95
N ASP A 195 5.36 -11.91 4.67
CA ASP A 195 4.61 -13.13 5.03
C ASP A 195 3.45 -12.86 6.02
N TYR A 196 3.61 -11.89 6.94
CA TYR A 196 2.51 -11.47 7.81
C TYR A 196 1.36 -10.89 6.99
N TYR A 197 1.67 -10.01 6.03
CA TYR A 197 0.67 -9.38 5.19
C TYR A 197 0.03 -10.37 4.23
N GLN A 198 0.79 -11.33 3.71
CA GLN A 198 0.25 -12.44 2.93
C GLN A 198 -0.76 -13.25 3.74
N LEU A 199 -0.43 -13.65 4.97
CA LEU A 199 -1.33 -14.42 5.83
C LEU A 199 -2.58 -13.61 6.23
N ALA A 200 -2.40 -12.32 6.55
CA ALA A 200 -3.53 -11.43 6.85
C ALA A 200 -4.47 -11.28 5.64
N TRP A 201 -3.93 -11.19 4.42
CA TRP A 201 -4.70 -11.17 3.19
C TRP A 201 -5.49 -12.47 2.98
N GLU A 202 -4.87 -13.63 3.19
CA GLU A 202 -5.52 -14.94 3.06
C GLU A 202 -6.69 -15.13 4.03
N LEU A 203 -6.53 -14.72 5.28
CA LEU A 203 -7.61 -14.72 6.28
C LEU A 203 -8.80 -13.87 5.82
N VAL A 204 -8.54 -12.75 5.16
CA VAL A 204 -9.58 -11.84 4.69
C VAL A 204 -10.29 -12.39 3.46
N LEU A 205 -9.56 -13.04 2.55
CA LEU A 205 -10.17 -13.80 1.45
C LEU A 205 -11.07 -14.93 1.96
N LEU A 206 -10.77 -15.50 3.13
CA LEU A 206 -11.60 -16.53 3.76
C LEU A 206 -12.87 -15.96 4.41
N HIS A 207 -12.74 -14.87 5.16
CA HIS A 207 -13.85 -14.30 5.95
C HIS A 207 -14.73 -13.31 5.22
N GLY A 208 -14.18 -12.66 4.19
CA GLY A 208 -14.80 -11.52 3.57
C GLY A 208 -14.80 -10.25 4.45
N ASP A 209 -13.98 -10.20 5.50
CA ASP A 209 -13.97 -9.07 6.46
C ASP A 209 -12.80 -8.12 6.21
N LYS A 210 -13.07 -7.04 5.46
CA LYS A 210 -12.11 -5.97 5.19
C LYS A 210 -11.67 -5.25 6.46
N SER A 211 -12.56 -5.03 7.42
CA SER A 211 -12.24 -4.34 8.68
C SER A 211 -11.22 -5.12 9.48
N ARG A 212 -11.32 -6.45 9.44
CA ARG A 212 -10.35 -7.35 10.05
C ARG A 212 -8.97 -7.23 9.39
N LEU A 213 -8.89 -7.13 8.07
CA LEU A 213 -7.61 -6.88 7.37
C LEU A 213 -6.93 -5.62 7.86
N LEU A 214 -7.68 -4.50 7.88
CA LEU A 214 -7.16 -3.21 8.30
C LEU A 214 -6.66 -3.25 9.74
N HIS A 215 -7.35 -4.00 10.61
CA HIS A 215 -6.91 -4.22 11.98
C HIS A 215 -5.62 -5.03 12.09
N HIS A 216 -5.45 -6.08 11.25
CA HIS A 216 -4.19 -6.82 11.21
C HIS A 216 -3.04 -5.97 10.68
N ILE A 217 -3.27 -5.20 9.63
CA ILE A 217 -2.26 -4.28 9.09
C ILE A 217 -1.86 -3.27 10.16
N ASP A 218 -2.81 -2.55 10.78
CA ASP A 218 -2.55 -1.55 11.84
C ASP A 218 -1.74 -2.13 13.01
N ARG A 219 -2.03 -3.40 13.37
CA ARG A 219 -1.39 -4.08 14.50
C ARG A 219 0.09 -4.32 14.29
N LEU A 220 0.51 -4.70 13.08
CA LEU A 220 1.93 -4.90 12.77
C LEU A 220 2.60 -3.59 12.35
N TYR A 221 1.99 -2.86 11.41
CA TYR A 221 2.60 -1.69 10.77
C TYR A 221 3.07 -0.65 11.77
N ARG A 222 2.34 -0.46 12.88
CA ARG A 222 2.72 0.44 13.97
C ARG A 222 4.11 0.15 14.60
N TRP A 223 4.63 -1.06 14.43
CA TRP A 223 5.91 -1.54 14.93
C TRP A 223 6.92 -1.80 13.81
N GLU A 224 6.54 -1.54 12.55
CA GLU A 224 7.49 -1.53 11.44
C GLU A 224 8.33 -0.26 11.45
N THR A 225 9.47 -0.34 10.79
CA THR A 225 10.44 0.73 10.66
C THR A 225 10.09 1.57 9.42
N PRO A 226 9.85 2.87 9.56
CA PRO A 226 9.64 3.76 8.41
C PRO A 226 10.89 3.83 7.55
N SER A 227 10.72 3.89 6.23
CA SER A 227 11.82 4.11 5.30
C SER A 227 12.55 5.44 5.54
N ALA A 228 11.80 6.47 5.92
CA ALA A 228 12.34 7.80 6.19
C ALA A 228 13.08 7.92 7.54
N ASN A 229 12.87 6.97 8.46
CA ASN A 229 13.40 7.04 9.82
C ASN A 229 13.73 5.64 10.36
N PRO A 230 14.90 5.08 10.00
CA PRO A 230 15.27 3.71 10.35
C PRO A 230 15.45 3.48 11.86
N ASP A 231 15.59 4.54 12.65
CA ASP A 231 15.81 4.50 14.09
C ASP A 231 14.51 4.50 14.92
N ASP A 232 13.34 4.52 14.28
CA ASP A 232 12.02 4.57 14.94
C ASP A 232 11.06 3.51 14.38
N CYS A 233 9.86 3.43 14.96
CA CYS A 233 8.74 2.73 14.36
C CYS A 233 7.66 3.72 13.90
N TYR A 234 6.76 3.33 12.99
CA TYR A 234 5.68 4.20 12.50
C TYR A 234 4.85 4.86 13.61
N TRP A 235 4.67 4.19 14.75
CA TRP A 235 4.00 4.80 15.89
C TRP A 235 4.82 5.91 16.57
N GLY A 236 6.14 5.73 16.70
CA GLY A 236 7.02 6.77 17.25
C GLY A 236 7.16 7.95 16.30
N ASP A 237 7.32 7.66 15.01
CA ASP A 237 7.48 8.66 13.94
C ASP A 237 6.27 9.60 13.85
N ALA A 238 5.05 9.03 13.73
CA ALA A 238 3.82 9.83 13.69
C ALA A 238 3.58 10.62 14.99
N ARG A 239 3.96 10.08 16.16
CA ARG A 239 3.89 10.85 17.41
C ARG A 239 4.88 12.00 17.41
N ASN A 240 6.08 11.78 16.91
CA ASN A 240 7.14 12.78 16.88
C ASN A 240 6.82 13.93 15.92
N GLU A 241 6.09 13.68 14.83
CA GLU A 241 5.53 14.72 13.98
C GLU A 241 4.58 15.63 14.76
N TRP A 242 3.60 15.07 15.49
CA TRP A 242 2.70 15.87 16.32
C TRP A 242 3.43 16.65 17.41
N ARG A 243 4.39 16.00 18.08
CA ARG A 243 5.17 16.61 19.16
C ARG A 243 6.02 17.77 18.67
N LYS A 244 6.61 17.65 17.48
CA LYS A 244 7.36 18.74 16.81
C LYS A 244 6.47 19.96 16.64
N ASP A 245 5.26 19.79 16.11
CA ASP A 245 4.31 20.90 15.91
C ASP A 245 3.79 21.50 17.22
N ALA A 246 3.76 20.71 18.30
CA ALA A 246 3.44 21.16 19.64
C ALA A 246 4.62 21.77 20.42
N GLY A 247 5.83 21.82 19.85
CA GLY A 247 7.03 22.30 20.53
C GLY A 247 7.53 21.40 21.66
N LEU A 248 7.23 20.10 21.59
CA LEU A 248 7.62 19.09 22.59
C LEU A 248 8.83 18.28 22.12
N ALA A 249 9.66 17.84 23.07
CA ALA A 249 10.81 16.97 22.77
C ALA A 249 10.36 15.63 22.18
N PRO A 250 11.08 15.04 21.20
CA PRO A 250 10.69 13.75 20.62
C PRO A 250 10.75 12.62 21.65
N VAL A 251 9.98 11.57 21.41
CA VAL A 251 9.93 10.34 22.20
C VAL A 251 10.41 9.19 21.34
N ARG A 252 11.32 8.37 21.89
CA ARG A 252 11.77 7.15 21.22
C ARG A 252 11.23 5.94 21.98
N PRO A 253 10.40 5.09 21.34
CA PRO A 253 10.02 3.82 21.92
C PRO A 253 11.27 3.00 22.23
N ARG A 254 11.33 2.34 23.38
CA ARG A 254 12.44 1.42 23.66
C ARG A 254 12.36 0.25 22.68
N SER A 255 13.49 -0.18 22.12
CA SER A 255 13.56 -1.31 21.17
C SER A 255 12.82 -2.55 21.65
N ARG A 256 12.97 -2.91 22.94
CA ARG A 256 12.24 -4.03 23.57
C ARG A 256 10.71 -3.91 23.51
N VAL A 257 10.18 -2.68 23.50
CA VAL A 257 8.72 -2.42 23.40
C VAL A 257 8.26 -2.58 21.96
N VAL A 258 9.03 -2.08 20.99
CA VAL A 258 8.77 -2.27 19.56
C VAL A 258 8.76 -3.75 19.22
N GLU A 259 9.79 -4.48 19.64
CA GLU A 259 9.89 -5.93 19.41
C GLU A 259 8.76 -6.71 20.09
N ALA A 260 8.45 -6.41 21.35
CA ALA A 260 7.32 -7.05 22.03
C ALA A 260 5.97 -6.78 21.32
N GLY A 261 5.81 -5.59 20.75
CA GLY A 261 4.65 -5.20 19.95
C GLY A 261 4.53 -6.01 18.65
N ARG A 262 5.62 -6.13 17.90
CA ARG A 262 5.73 -6.92 16.68
C ARG A 262 5.45 -8.40 16.93
N GLN A 263 6.08 -8.98 17.95
CA GLN A 263 5.87 -10.37 18.36
C GLN A 263 4.43 -10.64 18.80
N ARG A 264 3.78 -9.66 19.46
CA ARG A 264 2.36 -9.76 19.79
C ARG A 264 1.47 -9.74 18.54
N ALA A 265 1.80 -8.94 17.53
CA ALA A 265 1.05 -8.91 16.27
C ALA A 265 1.08 -10.27 15.58
N LEU A 266 2.28 -10.84 15.43
CA LEU A 266 2.53 -12.16 14.83
C LEU A 266 1.73 -13.25 15.54
N ARG A 267 1.90 -13.41 16.86
CA ARG A 267 1.20 -14.45 17.64
C ARG A 267 -0.33 -14.39 17.53
N LEU A 268 -0.89 -13.18 17.43
CA LEU A 268 -2.34 -13.04 17.34
C LEU A 268 -2.86 -13.39 15.95
N LEU A 269 -2.12 -13.08 14.88
CA LEU A 269 -2.47 -13.50 13.52
C LEU A 269 -2.33 -15.02 13.36
N GLU A 270 -1.24 -15.57 13.89
CA GLU A 270 -0.97 -17.01 13.95
C GLU A 270 -2.10 -17.79 14.64
N ARG A 271 -2.51 -17.34 15.83
CA ARG A 271 -3.60 -17.97 16.58
C ARG A 271 -4.89 -17.99 15.76
N GLU A 272 -5.19 -16.89 15.09
CA GLU A 272 -6.36 -16.80 14.23
C GLU A 272 -6.28 -17.75 13.03
N ALA A 273 -5.14 -17.83 12.36
CA ALA A 273 -4.93 -18.77 11.25
C ALA A 273 -5.09 -20.23 11.69
N LEU A 274 -4.63 -20.60 12.89
CA LEU A 274 -4.87 -21.91 13.50
C LEU A 274 -6.37 -22.17 13.72
N GLU A 275 -7.06 -21.22 14.35
CA GLU A 275 -8.50 -21.32 14.64
C GLU A 275 -9.34 -21.51 13.36
N MET A 276 -8.86 -20.99 12.23
CA MET A 276 -9.55 -21.07 10.93
C MET A 276 -9.17 -22.27 10.07
N GLY A 277 -8.29 -23.15 10.56
CA GLY A 277 -7.88 -24.33 9.81
C GLY A 277 -7.10 -24.01 8.52
N LEU A 278 -6.66 -22.76 8.33
CA LEU A 278 -5.67 -22.40 7.31
C LEU A 278 -4.30 -23.04 7.59
N TRP A 279 -4.16 -23.64 8.78
CA TRP A 279 -2.88 -24.07 9.29
C TRP A 279 -3.01 -25.41 10.03
N GLN A 280 -2.72 -26.51 9.32
CA GLN A 280 -2.78 -27.87 9.87
C GLN A 280 -1.41 -28.44 10.26
N GLY A 281 -0.31 -27.69 10.11
CA GLY A 281 1.04 -28.20 10.38
C GLY A 281 2.01 -27.12 10.84
N GLY A 282 2.25 -27.05 12.15
CA GLY A 282 3.21 -26.12 12.78
C GLY A 282 4.69 -26.35 12.45
N GLN A 283 5.04 -27.17 11.45
CA GLN A 283 6.43 -27.43 11.04
C GLN A 283 6.96 -26.42 10.01
N ALA A 284 6.15 -26.01 9.03
CA ALA A 284 6.59 -25.06 8.00
C ALA A 284 6.95 -23.69 8.59
N TRP A 285 6.23 -23.26 9.62
CA TRP A 285 6.50 -21.99 10.30
C TRP A 285 7.61 -22.06 11.35
N ARG A 286 7.86 -23.20 12.01
CA ARG A 286 9.03 -23.31 12.91
C ARG A 286 10.33 -23.29 12.11
N ALA A 287 10.35 -23.92 10.93
CA ALA A 287 11.45 -23.75 9.98
C ALA A 287 11.60 -22.28 9.56
N TRP A 288 10.48 -21.57 9.36
CA TRP A 288 10.44 -20.15 9.03
C TRP A 288 10.93 -19.23 10.16
N GLN A 289 10.48 -19.43 11.42
CA GLN A 289 10.95 -18.67 12.59
C GLN A 289 12.46 -18.87 12.84
N THR A 290 12.98 -20.05 12.51
CA THR A 290 14.42 -20.34 12.63
C THR A 290 15.23 -19.58 11.58
N ALA A 291 14.65 -19.28 10.41
CA ALA A 291 15.30 -18.50 9.35
C ALA A 291 15.39 -16.99 9.66
N TRP A 292 14.60 -16.48 10.60
CA TRP A 292 14.58 -15.06 11.03
C TRP A 292 15.29 -14.81 12.38
N GLN A 293 15.87 -15.84 12.99
CA GLN A 293 16.72 -15.71 14.19
C GLN A 293 18.23 -15.61 13.87
N ILE A 294 18.59 -15.42 12.61
CA ILE A 294 19.97 -15.19 12.11
C ILE A 294 20.09 -13.73 11.70
#